data_AF-A0ABD5SDZ6-F1
#
_entry.id   AF-A0ABD5SDZ6-F1
#
_cell.length_a   1.000
_cell.length_b   1.000
_cell.length_c   1.000
_cell.angle_alpha   90.00
_cell.angle_beta   90.00
_cell.angle_gamma   90.00
#
_symmetry.space_group_name_H-M   'P 1'
#
loop_
_entity.id
_entity.type
_entity.pdbx_description
1 polymer ?
#
loop_
_entity_poly.entity_id
_entity_poly.type
_entity_poly.pdbx_seq_one_letter_code
_entity_poly.pdbx_strand_id
1 'polypeptide(L)'
;LMWFDGASIYLRRWLGDTLDEPYLVGTQAGEDKYVRLLADITGDGRLDLVRVTTDRLYTYPAKFDGDSFNVISKVTNGLGAATEVQYGTLVTSDHYARLEITTTDEERCERPSYDNNYTAGWCTDYQVADQGTFYRELNNRWASGLHHSLGKLSPTLEVMAPMQIVVRVSGSAPALDVNDQVNTEAQSHISYYYAEAKAQAAGRGLLGFKRLRSVDEQSGVSTITEYRQDFPYIGFPVKTEVFTSEGHLL
;
A
#
# COMPACT_ATOMS: atom_id res chain seq x y z
N LEU A 1 12.17 22.41 -9.91
CA LEU A 1 12.55 23.47 -8.96
C LEU A 1 11.30 24.08 -8.35
N MET A 2 11.22 24.19 -7.03
CA MET A 2 10.13 24.88 -6.33
C MET A 2 10.71 26.00 -5.47
N TRP A 3 10.07 27.16 -5.44
CA TRP A 3 10.48 28.28 -4.57
C TRP A 3 9.28 29.09 -4.10
N PHE A 4 9.48 29.82 -3.00
CA PHE A 4 8.53 30.78 -2.44
C PHE A 4 9.15 32.18 -2.50
N ASP A 5 8.46 33.16 -3.07
CA ASP A 5 8.97 34.53 -3.27
C ASP A 5 8.59 35.51 -2.15
N GLY A 6 7.91 35.04 -1.10
CA GLY A 6 7.36 35.87 -0.03
C GLY A 6 5.86 36.12 -0.15
N ALA A 7 5.23 35.73 -1.26
CA ALA A 7 3.78 35.78 -1.45
C ALA A 7 3.22 34.52 -2.13
N SER A 8 3.96 33.92 -3.05
CA SER A 8 3.50 32.81 -3.90
C SER A 8 4.54 31.70 -4.00
N ILE A 9 4.05 30.45 -4.09
CA ILE A 9 4.83 29.26 -4.40
C ILE A 9 4.78 29.00 -5.89
N TYR A 10 5.94 28.84 -6.51
CA TYR A 10 6.08 28.50 -7.91
C TYR A 10 6.78 27.16 -8.08
N LEU A 11 6.43 26.47 -9.16
CA LEU A 11 7.04 25.23 -9.61
C LEU A 11 7.55 25.41 -11.04
N ARG A 12 8.75 24.92 -11.31
CA ARG A 12 9.23 24.61 -12.65
C ARG A 12 9.55 23.14 -12.76
N ARG A 13 9.01 22.50 -13.78
CA ARG A 13 9.30 21.10 -14.12
C ARG A 13 10.61 21.01 -14.89
N TRP A 14 11.38 19.95 -14.63
CA TRP A 14 12.56 19.61 -15.42
C TRP A 14 12.13 18.91 -16.72
N LEU A 15 12.63 19.40 -17.86
CA LEU A 15 12.32 18.88 -19.19
C LEU A 15 13.42 17.96 -19.74
N GLY A 16 14.48 17.70 -18.98
CA GLY A 16 15.60 16.83 -19.38
C GLY A 16 16.91 17.58 -19.55
N ASP A 17 16.85 18.83 -20.00
CA ASP A 17 17.98 19.75 -20.22
C ASP A 17 17.75 21.16 -19.64
N THR A 18 16.48 21.53 -19.45
CA THR A 18 16.02 22.86 -19.06
C THR A 18 14.86 22.78 -18.07
N LEU A 19 14.58 23.91 -17.42
CA LEU A 19 13.36 24.08 -16.62
C LEU A 19 12.30 24.79 -17.47
N ASP A 20 11.07 24.30 -17.38
CA ASP A 20 9.88 24.90 -18.00
C ASP A 20 9.56 26.28 -17.36
N GLU A 21 8.56 26.97 -17.90
CA GLU A 21 8.06 28.23 -17.35
C GLU A 21 7.50 28.07 -15.92
N PRO A 22 7.59 29.10 -15.05
CA PRO A 22 6.97 29.08 -13.73
C PRO A 22 5.47 28.79 -13.79
N TYR A 23 5.06 27.77 -13.04
CA TYR A 23 3.66 27.50 -12.74
C TYR A 23 3.34 27.93 -11.30
N LEU A 24 2.30 28.75 -11.12
CA LEU A 24 1.82 29.15 -9.80
C LEU A 24 1.11 27.99 -9.12
N VAL A 25 1.65 27.54 -7.98
CA VAL A 25 1.08 26.44 -7.18
C VAL A 25 0.07 26.97 -6.17
N GLY A 26 0.38 28.10 -5.54
CA GLY A 26 -0.48 28.71 -4.54
C GLY A 26 0.04 30.07 -4.10
N THR A 27 -0.89 30.93 -3.70
CA THR A 27 -0.61 32.25 -3.12
C THR A 27 -1.03 32.25 -1.67
N GLN A 28 -0.32 33.00 -0.83
CA GLN A 28 -0.82 33.31 0.51
C GLN A 28 -2.03 34.23 0.42
N ALA A 29 -2.84 34.22 1.49
CA ALA A 29 -3.83 35.25 1.75
C ALA A 29 -3.40 36.00 3.04
N GLY A 30 -3.24 37.32 2.96
CA GLY A 30 -2.89 38.19 4.10
C GLY A 30 -1.46 38.74 4.08
N GLU A 31 -1.08 39.43 5.16
CA GLU A 31 0.21 40.12 5.30
C GLU A 31 1.36 39.22 5.80
N ASP A 32 1.02 38.01 6.26
CA ASP A 32 1.97 37.04 6.79
C ASP A 32 2.90 36.52 5.69
N LYS A 33 4.23 36.54 5.86
CA LYS A 33 5.20 36.07 4.84
C LYS A 33 5.35 34.53 4.78
N TYR A 34 4.24 33.79 4.74
CA TYR A 34 4.25 32.34 4.65
C TYR A 34 2.98 31.76 4.02
N VAL A 35 3.09 30.57 3.43
CA VAL A 35 1.96 29.76 2.93
C VAL A 35 1.70 28.58 3.85
N ARG A 36 0.42 28.25 4.06
CA ARG A 36 -0.03 27.04 4.76
C ARG A 36 -0.60 26.05 3.76
N LEU A 37 -0.16 24.80 3.85
CA LEU A 37 -0.70 23.68 3.08
C LEU A 37 -1.18 22.61 4.06
N LEU A 38 -2.31 21.99 3.74
CA LEU A 38 -2.77 20.79 4.42
C LEU A 38 -2.49 19.61 3.50
N ALA A 39 -1.65 18.69 3.95
CA ALA A 39 -1.27 17.51 3.20
C ALA A 39 -0.84 16.43 4.19
N ASP A 40 -1.21 15.18 3.91
CA ASP A 40 -0.67 14.04 4.64
C ASP A 40 0.76 13.76 4.14
N ILE A 41 1.75 14.15 4.93
CA ILE A 41 3.17 14.00 4.61
C ILE A 41 3.81 12.83 5.35
N THR A 42 3.13 12.30 6.38
CA THR A 42 3.56 11.10 7.11
C THR A 42 3.05 9.81 6.46
N GLY A 43 2.00 9.89 5.65
CA GLY A 43 1.37 8.77 4.99
C GLY A 43 0.40 8.00 5.89
N ASP A 44 -0.03 8.56 7.02
CA ASP A 44 -0.87 7.89 8.03
C ASP A 44 -2.39 8.04 7.78
N GLY A 45 -2.75 8.75 6.71
CA GLY A 45 -4.11 9.07 6.27
C GLY A 45 -4.66 10.36 6.85
N ARG A 46 -3.91 11.06 7.71
CA ARG A 46 -4.36 12.28 8.37
C ARG A 46 -3.70 13.50 7.73
N LEU A 47 -4.43 14.61 7.69
CA LEU A 47 -3.89 15.86 7.16
C LEU A 47 -2.93 16.48 8.17
N ASP A 48 -1.67 16.66 7.75
CA ASP A 48 -0.69 17.45 8.46
C ASP A 48 -0.74 18.91 8.02
N LEU A 49 -0.14 19.78 8.83
CA LEU A 49 0.08 21.17 8.47
C LEU A 49 1.52 21.36 8.00
N VAL A 50 1.69 21.90 6.81
CA VAL A 50 2.97 22.34 6.27
C VAL A 50 2.97 23.86 6.15
N ARG A 51 3.99 24.51 6.69
CA ARG A 51 4.20 25.96 6.56
C ARG A 51 5.48 26.24 5.78
N VAL A 52 5.35 26.96 4.67
CA VAL A 52 6.45 27.35 3.80
C VAL A 52 6.75 28.84 4.01
N THR A 53 7.97 29.17 4.40
CA THR A 53 8.51 30.55 4.46
C THR A 53 9.52 30.75 3.33
N THR A 54 10.12 31.95 3.25
CA THR A 54 11.14 32.27 2.24
C THR A 54 12.41 31.42 2.36
N ASP A 55 12.72 30.94 3.56
CA ASP A 55 13.98 30.27 3.89
C ASP A 55 13.80 28.88 4.50
N ARG A 56 12.59 28.49 4.91
CA ARG A 56 12.33 27.27 5.69
C ARG A 56 11.01 26.61 5.33
N LEU A 57 10.98 25.30 5.52
CA LEU A 57 9.77 24.49 5.53
C LEU A 57 9.60 23.93 6.95
N TYR A 58 8.42 24.15 7.52
CA TYR A 58 8.03 23.63 8.83
C TYR A 58 6.94 22.58 8.64
N THR A 59 7.12 21.41 9.24
CA THR A 59 6.14 20.34 9.27
C THR A 59 5.55 20.21 10.66
N TYR A 60 4.23 20.03 10.71
CA TYR A 60 3.49 19.81 11.95
C TYR A 60 2.63 18.56 11.75
N PRO A 61 3.20 17.36 11.99
CA PRO A 61 2.45 16.12 11.89
C PRO A 61 1.25 16.11 12.84
N ALA A 62 0.13 15.57 12.37
CA ALA A 62 -1.03 15.33 13.21
C ALA A 62 -0.66 14.34 14.32
N LYS A 63 -0.93 14.71 15.57
CA LYS A 63 -0.75 13.80 16.72
C LYS A 63 -2.07 13.10 16.99
N PHE A 64 -2.06 11.78 16.88
CA PHE A 64 -3.22 10.95 17.21
C PHE A 64 -2.75 9.67 17.88
N ASP A 65 -3.57 9.18 18.82
CA ASP A 65 -3.40 7.85 19.38
C ASP A 65 -4.11 6.86 18.44
N GLY A 66 -3.33 5.98 17.78
CA GLY A 66 -3.82 4.89 16.94
C GLY A 66 -3.60 5.08 15.43
N ASP A 67 -3.24 3.97 14.78
CA ASP A 67 -2.80 3.90 13.38
C ASP A 67 -3.95 3.91 12.34
N SER A 68 -5.19 3.71 12.80
CA SER A 68 -6.38 3.63 11.93
C SER A 68 -7.47 4.60 12.37
N PHE A 69 -8.22 5.17 11.42
CA PHE A 69 -9.33 6.09 11.69
C PHE A 69 -10.48 5.89 10.70
N ASN A 70 -11.72 6.17 11.14
CA ASN A 70 -12.94 6.02 10.33
C ASN A 70 -13.13 4.61 9.71
N VAL A 71 -12.69 3.58 10.43
CA VAL A 71 -12.79 2.17 10.01
C VAL A 71 -13.63 1.36 11.00
N ILE A 72 -14.17 0.23 10.53
CA ILE A 72 -14.78 -0.79 11.39
C ILE A 72 -13.66 -1.69 11.90
N SER A 73 -13.27 -1.56 13.16
CA SER A 73 -12.20 -2.35 13.79
C SER A 73 -12.70 -3.56 14.57
N LYS A 74 -14.01 -3.65 14.86
CA LYS A 74 -14.59 -4.78 15.59
C LYS A 74 -16.05 -5.00 15.21
N VAL A 75 -16.41 -6.27 15.03
CA VAL A 75 -17.78 -6.76 14.83
C VAL A 75 -18.04 -7.84 15.87
N THR A 76 -19.18 -7.77 16.57
CA THR A 76 -19.61 -8.82 17.50
C THR A 76 -20.95 -9.37 17.04
N ASN A 77 -21.16 -10.67 17.25
CA ASN A 77 -22.44 -11.30 16.93
C ASN A 77 -23.47 -11.22 18.07
N GLY A 78 -23.11 -10.59 19.19
CA GLY A 78 -23.95 -10.51 20.41
C GLY A 78 -24.10 -11.83 21.18
N LEU A 79 -23.43 -12.90 20.74
CA LEU A 79 -23.49 -14.26 21.32
C LEU A 79 -22.11 -14.72 21.84
N GLY A 80 -21.20 -13.79 22.10
CA GLY A 80 -19.88 -14.06 22.66
C GLY A 80 -18.75 -14.24 21.64
N ALA A 81 -19.03 -14.21 20.32
CA ALA A 81 -17.99 -14.20 19.30
C ALA A 81 -17.71 -12.77 18.81
N ALA A 82 -16.43 -12.48 18.59
CA ALA A 82 -15.95 -11.22 18.04
C ALA A 82 -15.03 -11.47 16.84
N THR A 83 -15.07 -10.55 15.89
CA THR A 83 -14.11 -10.41 14.81
C THR A 83 -13.48 -9.03 14.92
N GLU A 84 -12.16 -8.97 15.00
CA GLU A 84 -11.42 -7.71 15.05
C GLU A 84 -10.64 -7.54 13.74
N VAL A 85 -10.58 -6.30 13.26
CA VAL A 85 -9.95 -5.94 12.00
C VAL A 85 -8.93 -4.87 12.28
N GLN A 86 -7.68 -5.18 11.99
CA GLN A 86 -6.54 -4.26 12.10
C GLN A 86 -6.26 -3.68 10.72
N TYR A 87 -6.00 -2.38 10.68
CA TYR A 87 -5.67 -1.67 9.45
C TYR A 87 -4.30 -1.02 9.55
N GLY A 88 -3.65 -0.87 8.40
CA GLY A 88 -2.47 -0.04 8.20
C GLY A 88 -2.61 0.73 6.89
N THR A 89 -1.78 1.75 6.66
CA THR A 89 -1.83 2.47 5.38
C THR A 89 -0.95 1.79 4.33
N LEU A 90 -1.28 1.95 3.05
CA LEU A 90 -0.41 1.51 1.94
C LEU A 90 1.02 2.08 2.03
N VAL A 91 1.20 3.24 2.67
CA VAL A 91 2.49 3.95 2.70
C VAL A 91 3.36 3.48 3.85
N THR A 92 2.76 3.22 5.02
CA THR A 92 3.52 2.96 6.25
C THR A 92 3.41 1.52 6.75
N SER A 93 2.44 0.74 6.26
CA SER A 93 2.38 -0.68 6.61
C SER A 93 3.44 -1.49 5.86
N ASP A 94 3.97 -2.51 6.52
CA ASP A 94 4.78 -3.59 5.95
C ASP A 94 3.92 -4.64 5.20
N HIS A 95 2.68 -4.29 4.86
CA HIS A 95 1.69 -5.14 4.23
C HIS A 95 1.41 -4.78 2.76
N TYR A 96 2.14 -3.81 2.19
CA TYR A 96 2.01 -3.42 0.79
C TYR A 96 3.36 -3.34 0.08
N ALA A 97 3.46 -3.98 -1.10
CA ALA A 97 4.61 -3.89 -1.97
C ALA A 97 4.29 -3.23 -3.31
N ARG A 98 5.12 -2.27 -3.72
CA ARG A 98 5.06 -1.62 -5.03
C ARG A 98 6.05 -2.25 -6.01
N LEU A 99 5.94 -1.94 -7.29
CA LEU A 99 7.00 -2.22 -8.25
C LEU A 99 8.20 -1.32 -7.95
N GLU A 100 9.35 -1.92 -7.67
CA GLU A 100 10.58 -1.20 -7.34
C GLU A 100 11.65 -1.35 -8.42
N ILE A 101 12.45 -0.32 -8.66
CA ILE A 101 13.62 -0.42 -9.53
C ILE A 101 14.78 -0.85 -8.64
N THR A 102 15.41 -1.98 -8.97
CA THR A 102 16.64 -2.41 -8.31
C THR A 102 17.82 -2.27 -9.27
N THR A 103 19.00 -1.94 -8.73
CA THR A 103 20.27 -2.04 -9.46
C THR A 103 21.09 -3.25 -9.02
N THR A 104 20.57 -4.06 -8.11
CA THR A 104 21.21 -5.24 -7.52
C THR A 104 20.24 -6.42 -7.52
N ASP A 105 20.74 -7.65 -7.64
CA ASP A 105 19.94 -8.88 -7.48
C ASP A 105 19.63 -9.17 -5.98
N GLU A 106 19.65 -8.15 -5.10
CA GLU A 106 19.38 -8.33 -3.68
C GLU A 106 17.87 -8.35 -3.41
N GLU A 107 17.35 -9.56 -3.20
CA GLU A 107 16.03 -9.80 -2.61
C GLU A 107 15.89 -9.01 -1.31
N ARG A 108 15.08 -7.93 -1.33
CA ARG A 108 14.69 -7.24 -0.10
C ARG A 108 13.50 -7.95 0.50
N CYS A 109 13.81 -8.90 1.38
CA CYS A 109 12.79 -9.54 2.18
C CYS A 109 12.54 -8.73 3.46
N GLU A 110 11.39 -8.06 3.58
CA GLU A 110 10.99 -7.54 4.90
C GLU A 110 10.57 -8.72 5.78
N ARG A 111 11.09 -8.72 7.02
CA ARG A 111 10.81 -9.75 8.01
C ARG A 111 9.84 -9.15 9.03
N PRO A 112 8.52 -9.36 8.90
CA PRO A 112 7.63 -9.02 10.00
C PRO A 112 8.00 -9.90 11.19
N SER A 113 8.49 -9.28 12.27
CA SER A 113 8.86 -9.95 13.50
C SER A 113 7.59 -10.35 14.27
N TYR A 114 7.01 -11.50 13.93
CA TYR A 114 6.02 -12.15 14.77
C TYR A 114 6.72 -13.16 15.68
N ASP A 115 6.75 -12.83 16.98
CA ASP A 115 7.03 -13.71 18.12
C ASP A 115 7.93 -14.93 17.85
N ASN A 116 9.26 -14.74 17.92
CA ASN A 116 10.40 -15.67 18.08
C ASN A 116 10.40 -17.10 17.46
N ASN A 117 9.39 -17.59 16.75
CA ASN A 117 9.30 -18.98 16.30
C ASN A 117 8.70 -19.19 14.90
N TYR A 118 8.53 -18.16 14.08
CA TYR A 118 8.19 -18.35 12.67
C TYR A 118 8.95 -17.37 11.78
N THR A 119 9.80 -17.90 10.89
CA THR A 119 10.60 -17.14 9.92
C THR A 119 10.15 -17.47 8.50
N ALA A 120 8.92 -17.12 8.16
CA ALA A 120 8.55 -17.00 6.75
C ALA A 120 9.04 -15.64 6.25
N GLY A 121 10.29 -15.59 5.76
CA GLY A 121 10.82 -14.41 5.07
C GLY A 121 9.90 -14.02 3.92
N TRP A 122 9.39 -12.79 3.94
CA TRP A 122 8.57 -12.24 2.86
C TRP A 122 9.52 -11.59 1.87
N CYS A 123 9.83 -12.25 0.76
CA CYS A 123 10.62 -11.64 -0.31
C CYS A 123 9.66 -11.00 -1.30
N THR A 124 9.67 -9.68 -1.37
CA THR A 124 8.95 -8.92 -2.39
C THR A 124 9.85 -8.52 -3.50
N ASP A 125 10.20 -9.53 -4.30
CA ASP A 125 10.76 -9.28 -5.60
C ASP A 125 9.62 -8.94 -6.59
N TYR A 126 9.06 -7.76 -6.38
CA TYR A 126 8.44 -6.96 -7.44
C TYR A 126 9.46 -5.95 -7.95
N GLN A 127 10.67 -6.44 -8.17
CA GLN A 127 11.77 -5.62 -8.62
C GLN A 127 11.88 -5.72 -10.14
N VAL A 128 12.18 -4.60 -10.78
CA VAL A 128 12.52 -4.53 -12.20
C VAL A 128 13.96 -4.05 -12.33
N ALA A 129 14.69 -4.70 -13.24
CA ALA A 129 16.14 -4.58 -13.37
C ALA A 129 16.63 -3.18 -13.76
N ASP A 130 15.77 -2.34 -14.34
CA ASP A 130 16.12 -1.01 -14.79
C ASP A 130 14.89 -0.11 -14.99
N GLN A 131 15.13 1.20 -15.08
CA GLN A 131 14.10 2.21 -15.30
C GLN A 131 13.31 1.98 -16.60
N GLY A 132 13.95 1.52 -17.67
CA GLY A 132 13.29 1.19 -18.93
C GLY A 132 12.31 0.03 -18.76
N THR A 133 12.70 -1.01 -18.03
CA THR A 133 11.84 -2.15 -17.69
C THR A 133 10.68 -1.73 -16.78
N PHE A 134 10.91 -0.84 -15.81
CA PHE A 134 9.85 -0.26 -14.98
C PHE A 134 8.77 0.44 -15.81
N TYR A 135 9.18 1.38 -16.68
CA TYR A 135 8.22 2.08 -17.53
C TYR A 135 7.60 1.16 -18.58
N ARG A 136 8.27 0.08 -18.96
CA ARG A 136 7.71 -0.95 -19.82
C ARG A 136 6.56 -1.69 -19.14
N GLU A 137 6.74 -2.16 -17.91
CA GLU A 137 5.67 -2.79 -17.12
C GLU A 137 4.45 -1.86 -16.94
N LEU A 138 4.70 -0.57 -16.74
CA LEU A 138 3.63 0.42 -16.59
C LEU A 138 2.96 0.83 -17.91
N ASN A 139 3.68 0.93 -19.02
CA ASN A 139 3.12 1.53 -20.24
C ASN A 139 2.85 0.53 -21.37
N ASN A 140 3.53 -0.62 -21.40
CA ASN A 140 3.27 -1.61 -22.43
C ASN A 140 1.90 -2.24 -22.25
N ARG A 141 1.44 -2.91 -23.32
CA ARG A 141 0.29 -3.81 -23.28
C ARG A 141 0.42 -4.75 -22.09
N TRP A 142 -0.72 -5.11 -21.51
CA TRP A 142 -0.80 -6.05 -20.41
C TRP A 142 -0.02 -7.33 -20.76
N ALA A 143 0.86 -7.75 -19.85
CA ALA A 143 1.84 -8.81 -20.08
C ALA A 143 1.23 -10.22 -20.18
N SER A 144 -0.07 -10.37 -19.92
CA SER A 144 -0.71 -11.69 -19.96
C SER A 144 -0.91 -12.12 -21.41
N GLY A 145 -0.35 -13.27 -21.78
CA GLY A 145 -0.67 -14.01 -23.01
C GLY A 145 -2.14 -14.48 -23.10
N LEU A 146 -3.03 -13.87 -22.30
CA LEU A 146 -4.46 -14.07 -22.31
C LEU A 146 -5.03 -13.16 -23.41
N HIS A 147 -5.40 -13.77 -24.54
CA HIS A 147 -5.78 -13.11 -25.79
C HIS A 147 -7.03 -12.22 -25.74
N HIS A 148 -7.66 -12.02 -24.57
CA HIS A 148 -8.97 -11.37 -24.44
C HIS A 148 -8.91 -9.96 -23.82
N SER A 149 -7.73 -9.34 -23.70
CA SER A 149 -7.62 -7.96 -23.21
C SER A 149 -7.82 -6.93 -24.32
N LEU A 150 -8.46 -5.80 -24.02
CA LEU A 150 -8.45 -4.62 -24.91
C LEU A 150 -7.15 -3.81 -24.85
N GLY A 151 -6.15 -4.26 -24.07
CA GLY A 151 -4.87 -3.60 -23.93
C GLY A 151 -4.91 -2.34 -23.05
N LYS A 152 -3.81 -1.58 -23.06
CA LYS A 152 -3.72 -0.27 -22.39
C LYS A 152 -4.01 0.83 -23.40
N LEU A 153 -5.15 1.52 -23.21
CA LEU A 153 -5.54 2.67 -24.02
C LEU A 153 -5.07 4.00 -23.42
N SER A 154 -4.58 3.98 -22.18
CA SER A 154 -4.08 5.13 -21.44
C SER A 154 -3.00 4.67 -20.45
N PRO A 155 -2.09 5.57 -20.01
CA PRO A 155 -1.07 5.24 -19.04
C PRO A 155 -1.66 4.70 -17.74
N THR A 156 -0.96 3.74 -17.14
CA THR A 156 -1.24 3.25 -15.79
C THR A 156 -0.17 3.72 -14.83
N LEU A 157 -0.60 4.11 -13.64
CA LEU A 157 0.24 4.58 -12.56
C LEU A 157 0.17 3.55 -11.43
N GLU A 158 1.26 3.38 -10.72
CA GLU A 158 1.20 2.74 -9.42
C GLU A 158 0.49 3.63 -8.41
N VAL A 159 -0.20 2.99 -7.48
CA VAL A 159 -0.87 3.67 -6.38
C VAL A 159 -0.02 3.54 -5.13
N MET A 160 0.41 4.68 -4.64
CA MET A 160 0.99 4.86 -3.31
C MET A 160 0.27 6.06 -2.71
N ALA A 161 -0.62 5.77 -1.76
CA ALA A 161 -1.50 6.75 -1.16
C ALA A 161 -1.76 6.33 0.28
N PRO A 162 -2.10 7.26 1.18
CA PRO A 162 -2.36 6.96 2.58
C PRO A 162 -3.76 6.37 2.78
N MET A 163 -4.06 5.31 2.02
CA MET A 163 -5.31 4.58 2.07
C MET A 163 -5.16 3.43 3.08
N GLN A 164 -6.19 3.23 3.89
CA GLN A 164 -6.26 2.16 4.87
C GLN A 164 -6.52 0.83 4.16
N ILE A 165 -5.72 -0.19 4.48
CA ILE A 165 -5.89 -1.59 4.09
C ILE A 165 -6.01 -2.47 5.31
N VAL A 166 -6.72 -3.57 5.18
CA VAL A 166 -6.82 -4.58 6.23
C VAL A 166 -5.50 -5.33 6.28
N VAL A 167 -4.79 -5.28 7.40
CA VAL A 167 -3.51 -5.98 7.55
C VAL A 167 -3.66 -7.30 8.29
N ARG A 168 -4.65 -7.39 9.18
CA ARG A 168 -4.93 -8.59 9.97
C ARG A 168 -6.38 -8.65 10.39
N VAL A 169 -6.97 -9.84 10.32
CA VAL A 169 -8.29 -10.14 10.89
C VAL A 169 -8.12 -11.20 11.95
N SER A 170 -8.67 -10.97 13.14
CA SER A 170 -8.75 -11.97 14.19
C SER A 170 -10.19 -12.33 14.51
N GLY A 171 -10.42 -13.58 14.90
CA GLY A 171 -11.74 -14.09 15.25
C GLY A 171 -11.69 -15.01 16.46
N SER A 172 -12.74 -15.00 17.27
CA SER A 172 -12.89 -15.94 18.40
C SER A 172 -12.78 -17.38 17.91
N ALA A 173 -11.84 -18.13 18.49
CA ALA A 173 -11.59 -19.53 18.18
C ALA A 173 -11.20 -20.29 19.47
N PRO A 174 -12.17 -20.59 20.37
CA PRO A 174 -11.90 -21.30 21.61
C PRO A 174 -11.13 -22.61 21.37
N ALA A 175 -10.05 -22.79 22.11
CA ALA A 175 -9.13 -23.92 21.94
C ALA A 175 -8.72 -24.49 23.30
N LEU A 176 -8.21 -25.72 23.31
CA LEU A 176 -7.60 -26.29 24.51
C LEU A 176 -6.28 -25.59 24.82
N ASP A 177 -6.07 -25.26 26.09
CA ASP A 177 -4.79 -24.76 26.60
C ASP A 177 -3.84 -25.92 26.98
N VAL A 178 -2.64 -25.57 27.45
CA VAL A 178 -1.60 -26.54 27.84
C VAL A 178 -1.96 -27.41 29.05
N ASN A 179 -3.05 -27.11 29.75
CA ASN A 179 -3.53 -27.82 30.94
C ASN A 179 -4.86 -28.56 30.66
N ASP A 180 -5.18 -28.82 29.40
CA ASP A 180 -6.44 -29.43 28.94
C ASP A 180 -7.70 -28.64 29.37
N GLN A 181 -7.57 -27.33 29.63
CA GLN A 181 -8.70 -26.44 29.89
C GLN A 181 -9.11 -25.72 28.61
N VAL A 182 -10.40 -25.39 28.47
CA VAL A 182 -10.87 -24.60 27.33
C VAL A 182 -10.49 -23.13 27.55
N ASN A 183 -9.61 -22.60 26.71
CA ASN A 183 -9.34 -21.18 26.60
C ASN A 183 -10.39 -20.53 25.69
N THR A 184 -11.35 -19.84 26.30
CA THR A 184 -12.42 -19.12 25.57
C THR A 184 -11.95 -17.85 24.89
N GLU A 185 -10.80 -17.31 25.29
CA GLU A 185 -10.20 -16.09 24.74
C GLU A 185 -9.25 -16.37 23.57
N ALA A 186 -9.06 -17.64 23.20
CA ALA A 186 -8.22 -18.01 22.07
C ALA A 186 -8.78 -17.41 20.75
N GLN A 187 -7.88 -16.95 19.89
CA GLN A 187 -8.19 -16.33 18.62
C GLN A 187 -7.48 -17.04 17.46
N SER A 188 -8.15 -17.07 16.31
CA SER A 188 -7.54 -17.36 15.02
C SER A 188 -7.26 -16.03 14.31
N HIS A 189 -6.18 -15.99 13.53
CA HIS A 189 -5.65 -14.78 12.91
C HIS A 189 -5.28 -15.06 11.47
N ILE A 190 -5.72 -14.16 10.58
CA ILE A 190 -5.33 -14.15 9.17
C ILE A 190 -4.69 -12.80 8.87
N SER A 191 -3.43 -12.83 8.45
CA SER A 191 -2.71 -11.66 7.95
C SER A 191 -2.87 -11.52 6.43
N TYR A 192 -2.97 -10.28 5.94
CA TYR A 192 -3.17 -9.95 4.53
C TYR A 192 -2.05 -9.08 4.00
N TYR A 193 -1.55 -9.40 2.81
CA TYR A 193 -0.50 -8.64 2.14
C TYR A 193 -0.91 -8.36 0.69
N TYR A 194 -0.59 -7.16 0.22
CA TYR A 194 -1.03 -6.64 -1.06
C TYR A 194 0.16 -6.22 -1.92
N ALA A 195 0.01 -6.31 -3.24
CA ALA A 195 1.06 -5.81 -4.13
C ALA A 195 0.56 -5.20 -5.45
N GLU A 196 1.37 -4.27 -5.97
CA GLU A 196 1.23 -3.59 -7.27
C GLU A 196 -0.19 -3.03 -7.48
N ALA A 197 -0.69 -2.19 -6.57
CA ALA A 197 -1.93 -1.46 -6.82
C ALA A 197 -1.72 -0.48 -7.99
N LYS A 198 -2.63 -0.48 -8.96
CA LYS A 198 -2.53 0.40 -10.13
C LYS A 198 -3.81 1.19 -10.33
N ALA A 199 -3.65 2.37 -10.92
CA ALA A 199 -4.74 3.19 -11.41
C ALA A 199 -4.53 3.53 -12.88
N GLN A 200 -5.62 3.63 -13.65
CA GLN A 200 -5.59 3.99 -15.05
C GLN A 200 -6.30 5.32 -15.29
N ALA A 201 -5.62 6.21 -16.02
CA ALA A 201 -6.17 7.49 -16.46
C ALA A 201 -7.31 7.29 -17.48
N ALA A 202 -8.01 8.38 -17.83
CA ALA A 202 -9.14 8.38 -18.77
C ALA A 202 -10.37 7.56 -18.30
N GLY A 203 -10.62 7.54 -16.97
CA GLY A 203 -11.93 7.19 -16.42
C GLY A 203 -12.10 5.80 -15.83
N ARG A 204 -11.06 4.95 -15.80
CA ARG A 204 -11.14 3.64 -15.10
C ARG A 204 -10.80 3.73 -13.61
N GLY A 205 -9.96 4.69 -13.22
CA GLY A 205 -9.60 4.88 -11.82
C GLY A 205 -8.76 3.72 -11.28
N LEU A 206 -9.02 3.31 -10.05
CA LEU A 206 -8.30 2.23 -9.38
C LEU A 206 -8.61 0.87 -10.02
N LEU A 207 -7.57 0.11 -10.37
CA LEU A 207 -7.65 -1.22 -10.98
C LEU A 207 -7.56 -2.36 -9.94
N GLY A 208 -7.40 -2.01 -8.66
CA GLY A 208 -7.14 -2.94 -7.57
C GLY A 208 -5.68 -3.37 -7.48
N PHE A 209 -5.42 -4.30 -6.57
CA PHE A 209 -4.11 -4.94 -6.37
C PHE A 209 -3.91 -6.05 -7.39
N LYS A 210 -2.68 -6.21 -7.89
CA LYS A 210 -2.34 -7.33 -8.77
C LYS A 210 -2.21 -8.64 -8.00
N ARG A 211 -1.75 -8.59 -6.74
CA ARG A 211 -1.63 -9.77 -5.89
C ARG A 211 -2.21 -9.53 -4.50
N LEU A 212 -2.83 -10.58 -3.97
CA LEU A 212 -3.26 -10.69 -2.60
C LEU A 212 -2.67 -11.96 -2.01
N ARG A 213 -2.01 -11.85 -0.86
CA ARG A 213 -1.59 -13.00 -0.05
C ARG A 213 -2.35 -12.97 1.26
N SER A 214 -2.99 -14.08 1.62
CA SER A 214 -3.46 -14.33 2.99
C SER A 214 -2.54 -15.35 3.65
N VAL A 215 -2.32 -15.19 4.96
CA VAL A 215 -1.56 -16.13 5.79
C VAL A 215 -2.41 -16.49 6.99
N ASP A 216 -2.75 -17.77 7.11
CA ASP A 216 -3.31 -18.32 8.34
C ASP A 216 -2.16 -18.44 9.36
N GLU A 217 -2.21 -17.66 10.44
CA GLU A 217 -1.09 -17.59 11.38
C GLU A 217 -1.01 -18.80 12.31
N GLN A 218 -2.07 -19.61 12.39
CA GLN A 218 -2.10 -20.80 13.24
C GLN A 218 -1.33 -21.95 12.56
N SER A 219 -1.48 -22.07 11.24
CA SER A 219 -0.88 -23.13 10.42
C SER A 219 0.34 -22.67 9.63
N GLY A 220 0.52 -21.37 9.44
CA GLY A 220 1.51 -20.78 8.53
C GLY A 220 1.17 -20.98 7.04
N VAL A 221 0.03 -21.60 6.71
CA VAL A 221 -0.40 -21.79 5.32
C VAL A 221 -0.67 -20.44 4.69
N SER A 222 -0.14 -20.23 3.49
CA SER A 222 -0.35 -19.00 2.74
C SER A 222 -1.04 -19.24 1.41
N THR A 223 -1.96 -18.36 1.04
CA THR A 223 -2.65 -18.40 -0.24
C THR A 223 -2.35 -17.12 -1.00
N ILE A 224 -1.81 -17.24 -2.21
CA ILE A 224 -1.50 -16.12 -3.10
C ILE A 224 -2.46 -16.17 -4.27
N THR A 225 -3.20 -15.09 -4.51
CA THR A 225 -4.03 -14.91 -5.70
C THR A 225 -3.51 -13.74 -6.51
N GLU A 226 -3.24 -13.98 -7.79
CA GLU A 226 -2.96 -12.94 -8.77
C GLU A 226 -4.25 -12.54 -9.49
N TYR A 227 -4.48 -11.24 -9.65
CA TYR A 227 -5.66 -10.66 -10.28
C TYR A 227 -5.29 -9.89 -11.55
N ARG A 228 -6.23 -9.92 -12.50
CA ARG A 228 -6.20 -9.10 -13.69
C ARG A 228 -6.47 -7.63 -13.33
N GLN A 229 -5.66 -6.74 -13.88
CA GLN A 229 -5.85 -5.29 -13.78
C GLN A 229 -6.32 -4.69 -15.12
N ASP A 230 -6.60 -5.55 -16.10
CA ASP A 230 -6.92 -5.15 -17.46
C ASP A 230 -8.41 -5.31 -17.78
N PHE A 231 -8.96 -4.34 -18.50
CA PHE A 231 -10.37 -4.37 -18.89
C PHE A 231 -10.64 -5.37 -20.03
N PRO A 232 -11.79 -6.08 -20.02
CA PRO A 232 -12.94 -5.97 -19.09
C PRO A 232 -12.87 -6.83 -17.83
N TYR A 233 -11.73 -7.41 -17.52
CA TYR A 233 -11.61 -8.44 -16.49
C TYR A 233 -10.93 -7.94 -15.22
N ILE A 234 -11.02 -6.65 -14.92
CA ILE A 234 -10.43 -6.06 -13.72
C ILE A 234 -10.96 -6.82 -12.49
N GLY A 235 -10.05 -7.31 -11.65
CA GLY A 235 -10.38 -8.09 -10.45
C GLY A 235 -10.63 -9.58 -10.69
N PHE A 236 -10.51 -10.11 -11.92
CA PHE A 236 -10.62 -11.55 -12.16
C PHE A 236 -9.35 -12.27 -11.73
N PRO A 237 -9.44 -13.40 -11.01
CA PRO A 237 -8.26 -14.19 -10.65
C PRO A 237 -7.62 -14.80 -11.91
N VAL A 238 -6.30 -14.69 -12.01
CA VAL A 238 -5.46 -15.33 -13.03
C VAL A 238 -4.96 -16.67 -12.53
N LYS A 239 -4.48 -16.69 -11.28
CA LYS A 239 -3.84 -17.84 -10.65
C LYS A 239 -4.04 -17.73 -9.15
N THR A 240 -4.29 -18.87 -8.51
CA THR A 240 -4.29 -19.00 -7.05
C THR A 240 -3.37 -20.15 -6.70
N GLU A 241 -2.44 -19.91 -5.78
CA GLU A 241 -1.47 -20.89 -5.29
C GLU A 241 -1.55 -20.93 -3.76
N VAL A 242 -1.43 -22.13 -3.20
CA VAL A 242 -1.41 -22.34 -1.76
C VAL A 242 -0.08 -22.95 -1.40
N PHE A 243 0.56 -22.41 -0.37
CA PHE A 243 1.85 -22.87 0.12
C PHE A 243 1.73 -23.28 1.58
N THR A 244 2.45 -24.32 1.96
CA THR A 244 2.64 -24.70 3.37
C THR A 244 3.43 -23.62 4.12
N SER A 245 3.50 -23.75 5.44
CA SER A 245 4.37 -22.95 6.31
C SER A 245 5.84 -22.96 5.89
N GLU A 246 6.29 -24.04 5.26
CA GLU A 246 7.66 -24.23 4.77
C GLU A 246 7.87 -23.68 3.34
N GLY A 247 6.83 -23.15 2.71
CA GLY A 247 6.89 -22.61 1.35
C GLY A 247 6.71 -23.64 0.23
N HIS A 248 6.28 -24.87 0.55
CA HIS A 248 5.99 -25.88 -0.47
C HIS A 248 4.61 -25.65 -1.09
N LEU A 249 4.51 -25.70 -2.42
CA LEU A 249 3.24 -25.59 -3.14
C LEU A 249 2.35 -26.83 -2.86
N LEU A 250 1.07 -26.60 -2.59
CA LEU A 250 0.02 -27.62 -2.37
C LEU A 250 -0.80 -27.93 -3.63
#